data_AF-A0A1H1ANN7-F1
#
_entry.id   AF-A0A1H1ANN7-F1
#
_cell.length_a   1.000
_cell.length_b   1.000
_cell.length_c   1.000
_cell.angle_alpha   90.00
_cell.angle_beta   90.00
_cell.angle_gamma   90.00
#
_symmetry.space_group_name_H-M   'P 1'
#
loop_
_entity.id
_entity.type
_entity.pdbx_description
1 polymer ?
#
loop_
_entity_poly.entity_id
_entity_poly.type
_entity_poly.pdbx_seq_one_letter_code
_entity_poly.pdbx_strand_id
1 'polypeptide(L)'
;MEKLYIWGDKIPGNSKKCKTDILDIHKEYSQQEIIEKYPGIWDKTSSELGDLSGNDTMVYHQEIEHGPAKMTYEDEPFLIPYIVEGSDSCVIICPGGAYLTKVMEDEKATAEALNRAGISAFILWYRTYPYHAPLMFLDCQRAIRYVRYHASDYGIDPEKIVLIGFSAGGNLAVETYYWLRNRNLMPDYSLDEVDKVDAKVVGLAGVYPAISLVNDKIIAILAGRDTYDNPEKREHFTKEYDIFSQVQKGDVPLFLCAAMDDTIVDPVHLLTLTSIAKEKEIPVELHLFPQGGHGFNDETILKQWKELFILWLKRILN
;
A
#
# COMPACT_ATOMS: atom_id res chain seq x y z
N MET A 1 14.22 -8.91 13.25
CA MET A 1 12.80 -9.32 13.28
C MET A 1 12.64 -10.46 12.30
N GLU A 2 11.82 -11.44 12.64
CA GLU A 2 11.48 -12.56 11.77
C GLU A 2 10.79 -12.05 10.50
N LYS A 3 11.11 -12.65 9.35
CA LYS A 3 10.45 -12.37 8.08
C LYS A 3 9.60 -13.59 7.73
N LEU A 4 8.30 -13.39 7.56
CA LEU A 4 7.35 -14.42 7.15
C LEU A 4 7.14 -14.29 5.63
N TYR A 5 7.89 -15.05 4.84
CA TYR A 5 7.75 -15.04 3.38
C TYR A 5 6.39 -15.62 2.99
N ILE A 6 5.61 -14.85 2.23
CA ILE A 6 4.18 -15.17 2.01
C ILE A 6 3.94 -16.06 0.79
N TRP A 7 4.88 -16.12 -0.14
CA TRP A 7 4.80 -16.95 -1.33
C TRP A 7 5.62 -18.22 -1.16
N GLY A 8 5.21 -19.31 -1.82
CA GLY A 8 6.03 -20.51 -1.96
C GLY A 8 7.14 -20.35 -3.01
N ASP A 9 7.73 -21.46 -3.44
CA ASP A 9 8.91 -21.49 -4.34
C ASP A 9 8.71 -20.76 -5.68
N LYS A 10 7.47 -20.67 -6.16
CA LYS A 10 7.12 -19.98 -7.41
C LYS A 10 6.36 -18.70 -7.12
N ILE A 11 7.08 -17.60 -7.15
CA ILE A 11 6.50 -16.26 -6.98
C ILE A 11 6.11 -15.70 -8.36
N PRO A 12 4.84 -15.35 -8.56
CA PRO A 12 4.38 -14.87 -9.87
C PRO A 12 5.03 -13.57 -10.30
N GLY A 13 5.39 -13.46 -11.58
CA GLY A 13 6.10 -12.28 -12.10
C GLY A 13 7.61 -12.27 -11.84
N ASN A 14 8.14 -13.24 -11.09
CA ASN A 14 9.59 -13.35 -10.90
C ASN A 14 10.29 -13.87 -12.18
N SER A 15 11.48 -13.34 -12.45
CA SER A 15 12.36 -13.75 -13.54
C SER A 15 13.82 -13.41 -13.23
N LYS A 16 14.77 -14.04 -13.95
CA LYS A 16 16.20 -13.78 -13.79
C LYS A 16 16.70 -12.49 -14.46
N LYS A 17 15.82 -11.66 -15.01
CA LYS A 17 16.20 -10.38 -15.63
C LYS A 17 16.75 -9.44 -14.56
N CYS A 18 17.73 -8.62 -14.91
CA CYS A 18 18.28 -7.63 -13.99
C CYS A 18 17.41 -6.38 -13.99
N LYS A 19 17.10 -5.82 -12.83
CA LYS A 19 16.34 -4.56 -12.74
C LYS A 19 17.18 -3.38 -13.24
N THR A 20 18.49 -3.41 -13.05
CA THR A 20 19.40 -2.36 -13.52
C THR A 20 19.58 -2.33 -15.04
N ASP A 21 18.98 -3.26 -15.78
CA ASP A 21 18.92 -3.19 -17.23
C ASP A 21 17.95 -2.09 -17.70
N ILE A 22 17.03 -1.64 -16.83
CA ILE A 22 16.03 -0.62 -17.14
C ILE A 22 16.06 0.59 -16.20
N LEU A 23 16.74 0.49 -15.05
CA LEU A 23 16.90 1.60 -14.11
C LEU A 23 18.11 2.43 -14.53
N ASP A 24 17.93 3.74 -14.70
CA ASP A 24 19.02 4.68 -14.94
C ASP A 24 19.53 5.22 -13.59
N ILE A 25 20.62 4.64 -13.05
CA ILE A 25 21.11 4.98 -11.72
C ILE A 25 22.39 5.84 -11.72
N HIS A 26 22.29 6.98 -11.04
CA HIS A 26 23.37 7.94 -10.83
C HIS A 26 23.94 7.83 -9.42
N LYS A 27 24.99 7.02 -9.25
CA LYS A 27 25.63 6.76 -7.95
C LYS A 27 26.49 7.92 -7.45
N GLU A 28 26.73 8.91 -8.30
CA GLU A 28 27.55 10.09 -8.01
C GLU A 28 26.85 11.18 -7.20
N TYR A 29 25.52 11.13 -7.08
CA TYR A 29 24.72 12.14 -6.37
C TYR A 29 24.22 11.63 -5.02
N SER A 30 24.15 12.53 -4.04
CA SER A 30 23.40 12.27 -2.82
C SER A 30 21.89 12.21 -3.10
N GLN A 31 21.13 11.64 -2.17
CA GLN A 31 19.67 11.54 -2.27
C GLN A 31 19.00 12.92 -2.42
N GLN A 32 19.52 13.96 -1.77
CA GLN A 32 18.95 15.30 -1.89
C GLN A 32 19.24 15.91 -3.27
N GLU A 33 20.49 15.83 -3.73
CA GLU A 33 20.91 16.36 -5.03
C GLU A 33 20.13 15.71 -6.19
N ILE A 34 19.84 14.41 -6.08
CA ILE A 34 19.16 13.70 -7.16
C ILE A 34 17.67 14.05 -7.26
N ILE A 35 16.98 14.28 -6.14
CA ILE A 35 15.57 14.71 -6.12
C ILE A 35 15.44 16.12 -6.71
N GLU A 36 16.37 17.02 -6.37
CA GLU A 36 16.39 18.39 -6.89
C GLU A 36 16.70 18.42 -8.39
N LYS A 37 17.62 17.58 -8.85
CA LYS A 37 18.08 17.54 -10.25
C LYS A 37 17.13 16.78 -11.19
N TYR A 38 16.55 15.68 -10.70
CA TYR A 38 15.72 14.76 -11.47
C TYR A 38 14.44 14.44 -10.69
N PRO A 39 13.50 15.40 -10.60
CA PRO A 39 12.32 15.26 -9.77
C PRO A 39 11.35 14.19 -10.29
N GLY A 40 11.40 13.83 -11.58
CA GLY A 40 10.59 12.77 -12.17
C GLY A 40 9.10 12.90 -11.86
N ILE A 41 8.54 11.96 -11.08
CA ILE A 41 7.13 11.98 -10.67
C ILE A 41 6.80 13.04 -9.60
N TRP A 42 7.81 13.60 -8.94
CA TRP A 42 7.67 14.59 -7.89
C TRP A 42 7.49 16.01 -8.41
N ASP A 43 7.81 16.27 -9.69
CA ASP A 43 7.48 17.54 -10.32
C ASP A 43 5.96 17.67 -10.46
N LYS A 44 5.35 18.47 -9.59
CA LYS A 44 3.92 18.79 -9.64
C LYS A 44 3.61 20.04 -10.47
N THR A 45 4.63 20.73 -11.00
CA THR A 45 4.45 21.98 -11.75
C THR A 45 4.06 21.77 -13.21
N SER A 46 4.34 20.57 -13.75
CA SER A 46 4.01 20.17 -15.11
C SER A 46 3.19 18.89 -15.14
N SER A 47 2.45 18.67 -16.23
CA SER A 47 1.78 17.39 -16.53
C SER A 47 2.66 16.42 -17.34
N GLU A 48 3.88 16.81 -17.72
CA GLU A 48 4.81 15.96 -18.47
C GLU A 48 5.68 15.12 -17.54
N LEU A 49 5.97 13.87 -17.92
CA LEU A 49 6.87 13.04 -17.14
C LEU A 49 8.31 13.49 -17.36
N GLY A 50 8.97 13.90 -16.28
CA GLY A 50 10.37 14.29 -16.30
C GLY A 50 11.33 13.11 -16.48
N ASP A 51 12.59 13.38 -16.17
CA ASP A 51 13.63 12.38 -16.02
C ASP A 51 13.39 11.58 -14.73
N LEU A 52 13.31 10.25 -14.84
CA LEU A 52 13.05 9.32 -13.73
C LEU A 52 14.33 8.83 -13.05
N SER A 53 15.52 9.21 -13.52
CA SER A 53 16.78 8.72 -12.98
C SER A 53 16.95 8.99 -11.47
N GLY A 54 16.33 10.07 -10.96
CA GLY A 54 16.22 10.32 -9.51
C GLY A 54 15.34 9.31 -8.77
N ASN A 55 14.20 8.92 -9.35
CA ASN A 55 13.35 7.86 -8.82
C ASN A 55 14.05 6.50 -8.87
N ASP A 56 14.68 6.17 -10.00
CA ASP A 56 15.39 4.91 -10.25
C ASP A 56 16.56 4.70 -9.27
N THR A 57 17.36 5.75 -9.08
CA THR A 57 18.48 5.74 -8.14
C THR A 57 18.02 5.62 -6.70
N MET A 58 16.92 6.27 -6.33
CA MET A 58 16.34 6.13 -4.99
C MET A 58 15.88 4.69 -4.73
N VAL A 59 15.21 4.05 -5.69
CA VAL A 59 14.81 2.63 -5.62
C VAL A 59 16.05 1.75 -5.47
N TYR A 60 17.08 1.98 -6.28
CA TYR A 60 18.32 1.22 -6.21
C TYR A 60 18.96 1.31 -4.82
N HIS A 61 19.13 2.51 -4.26
CA HIS A 61 19.78 2.64 -2.96
C HIS A 61 18.91 2.10 -1.82
N GLN A 62 17.62 2.41 -1.78
CA GLN A 62 16.78 2.10 -0.62
C GLN A 62 16.22 0.68 -0.64
N GLU A 63 15.75 0.19 -1.78
CA GLU A 63 15.12 -1.13 -1.86
C GLU A 63 16.14 -2.22 -2.21
N ILE A 64 17.14 -1.94 -3.06
CA ILE A 64 18.04 -2.96 -3.61
C ILE A 64 19.38 -3.04 -2.86
N GLU A 65 20.08 -1.92 -2.69
CA GLU A 65 21.42 -1.91 -2.08
C GLU A 65 21.36 -2.03 -0.55
N HIS A 66 20.46 -1.27 0.07
CA HIS A 66 20.28 -1.28 1.54
C HIS A 66 18.98 -1.95 1.97
N GLY A 67 18.14 -2.36 1.01
CA GLY A 67 16.87 -3.02 1.26
C GLY A 67 16.90 -4.52 0.96
N PRO A 68 15.76 -5.20 1.15
CA PRO A 68 15.61 -6.62 0.91
C PRO A 68 15.27 -6.97 -0.54
N ALA A 69 15.08 -6.00 -1.44
CA ALA A 69 14.83 -6.28 -2.84
C ALA A 69 16.10 -6.79 -3.52
N LYS A 70 15.94 -7.69 -4.49
CA LYS A 70 17.04 -8.28 -5.23
C LYS A 70 17.41 -7.43 -6.43
N MET A 71 18.62 -7.65 -6.93
CA MET A 71 19.10 -7.05 -8.17
C MET A 71 18.30 -7.53 -9.40
N THR A 72 17.84 -8.79 -9.35
CA THR A 72 16.97 -9.40 -10.35
C THR A 72 15.49 -9.28 -9.96
N TYR A 73 14.59 -9.60 -10.89
CA TYR A 73 13.17 -9.75 -10.61
C TYR A 73 12.87 -11.04 -9.80
N GLU A 74 13.52 -11.23 -8.66
CA GLU A 74 13.35 -12.43 -7.82
C GLU A 74 12.97 -12.06 -6.38
N ASP A 75 12.32 -10.91 -6.20
CA ASP A 75 11.93 -10.40 -4.89
C ASP A 75 10.95 -11.35 -4.22
N GLU A 76 11.07 -11.43 -2.90
CA GLU A 76 10.28 -12.31 -2.05
C GLU A 76 9.51 -11.46 -1.05
N PRO A 77 8.25 -11.10 -1.35
CA PRO A 77 7.38 -10.42 -0.40
C PRO A 77 7.27 -11.15 0.93
N PHE A 78 7.23 -10.39 2.03
CA PHE A 78 7.16 -10.96 3.37
C PHE A 78 6.36 -10.08 4.32
N LEU A 79 5.95 -10.65 5.45
CA LEU A 79 5.36 -9.94 6.58
C LEU A 79 6.38 -9.85 7.73
N ILE A 80 6.34 -8.72 8.45
CA ILE A 80 7.06 -8.53 9.72
C ILE A 80 6.03 -8.59 10.84
N PRO A 81 6.03 -9.65 11.67
CA PRO A 81 5.03 -9.84 12.70
C PRO A 81 5.35 -9.01 13.97
N TYR A 82 4.30 -8.43 14.55
CA TYR A 82 4.27 -7.79 15.87
C TYR A 82 3.10 -8.40 16.65
N ILE A 83 3.35 -9.58 17.22
CA ILE A 83 2.32 -10.42 17.87
C ILE A 83 2.18 -10.07 19.34
N VAL A 84 0.94 -9.94 19.80
CA VAL A 84 0.58 -9.81 21.22
C VAL A 84 0.02 -11.13 21.72
N GLU A 85 0.62 -11.71 22.74
CA GLU A 85 0.11 -12.93 23.38
C GLU A 85 -1.31 -12.70 23.94
N GLY A 86 -2.24 -13.58 23.57
CA GLY A 86 -3.65 -13.51 23.98
C GLY A 86 -4.52 -12.54 23.18
N SER A 87 -3.97 -11.88 22.16
CA SER A 87 -4.77 -11.10 21.19
C SER A 87 -5.39 -12.01 20.15
N ASP A 88 -6.69 -11.83 19.88
CA ASP A 88 -7.46 -12.58 18.88
C ASP A 88 -7.64 -11.83 17.55
N SER A 89 -7.04 -10.66 17.40
CA SER A 89 -7.26 -9.79 16.25
C SER A 89 -5.95 -9.23 15.72
N CYS A 90 -5.94 -8.88 14.43
CA CYS A 90 -4.76 -8.26 13.85
C CYS A 90 -5.06 -7.20 12.79
N VAL A 91 -4.07 -6.34 12.60
CA VAL A 91 -4.03 -5.37 11.50
C VAL A 91 -2.86 -5.68 10.57
N ILE A 92 -3.12 -5.81 9.27
CA ILE A 92 -2.09 -5.84 8.23
C ILE A 92 -1.84 -4.40 7.78
N ILE A 93 -0.60 -3.95 7.90
CA ILE A 93 -0.14 -2.60 7.58
C ILE A 93 0.56 -2.62 6.22
N CYS A 94 0.05 -1.82 5.29
CA CYS A 94 0.62 -1.57 3.97
C CYS A 94 1.37 -0.23 3.97
N PRO A 95 2.72 -0.25 3.96
CA PRO A 95 3.52 0.97 4.00
C PRO A 95 3.33 1.93 2.84
N GLY A 96 3.64 3.21 3.07
CA GLY A 96 3.75 4.22 2.02
C GLY A 96 5.05 4.10 1.21
N GLY A 97 5.40 5.16 0.47
CA GLY A 97 6.64 5.23 -0.33
C GLY A 97 6.44 5.27 -1.85
N ALA A 98 5.27 5.74 -2.30
CA ALA A 98 4.97 6.01 -3.72
C ALA A 98 5.22 4.84 -4.68
N TYR A 99 5.08 3.60 -4.21
CA TYR A 99 5.43 2.39 -4.96
C TYR A 99 6.90 2.35 -5.46
N LEU A 100 7.76 3.25 -4.97
CA LEU A 100 9.19 3.29 -5.25
C LEU A 100 9.99 2.66 -4.12
N THR A 101 9.62 3.01 -2.88
CA THR A 101 10.28 2.55 -1.65
C THR A 101 9.23 2.23 -0.58
N LYS A 102 9.67 1.93 0.64
CA LYS A 102 8.78 1.78 1.82
C LYS A 102 9.23 2.66 2.97
N VAL A 103 8.30 3.43 3.51
CA VAL A 103 8.47 4.02 4.84
C VAL A 103 8.31 2.89 5.86
N MET A 104 9.23 2.75 6.81
CA MET A 104 9.20 1.62 7.76
C MET A 104 9.16 2.07 9.22
N GLU A 105 9.71 3.25 9.53
CA GLU A 105 9.78 3.75 10.90
C GLU A 105 8.39 4.12 11.44
N ASP A 106 7.58 4.81 10.65
CA ASP A 106 6.22 5.21 11.03
C ASP A 106 5.25 4.03 11.11
N GLU A 107 5.36 3.09 10.19
CA GLU A 107 4.59 1.85 10.16
C GLU A 107 4.96 0.94 11.33
N LYS A 108 6.24 0.88 11.72
CA LYS A 108 6.69 0.25 12.95
C LYS A 108 6.08 0.93 14.18
N ALA A 109 6.14 2.25 14.27
CA ALA A 109 5.53 2.98 15.38
C ALA A 109 4.01 2.73 15.48
N THR A 110 3.35 2.55 14.34
CA THR A 110 1.93 2.16 14.27
C THR A 110 1.71 0.73 14.79
N ALA A 111 2.50 -0.25 14.34
CA ALA A 111 2.44 -1.62 14.83
C ALA A 111 2.64 -1.69 16.36
N GLU A 112 3.60 -0.94 16.89
CA GLU A 112 3.85 -0.85 18.33
C GLU A 112 2.70 -0.17 19.09
N ALA A 113 2.03 0.82 18.51
CA ALA A 113 0.85 1.44 19.09
C ALA A 113 -0.34 0.47 19.17
N LEU A 114 -0.54 -0.35 18.13
CA LEU A 114 -1.54 -1.42 18.12
C LEU A 114 -1.22 -2.49 19.17
N ASN A 115 0.05 -2.88 19.30
CA ASN A 115 0.49 -3.85 20.29
C ASN A 115 0.19 -3.38 21.72
N ARG A 116 0.48 -2.10 22.03
CA ARG A 116 0.11 -1.49 23.32
C ARG A 116 -1.39 -1.45 23.56
N ALA A 117 -2.21 -1.50 22.52
CA ALA A 117 -3.66 -1.57 22.60
C ALA A 117 -4.22 -3.01 22.65
N GLY A 118 -3.36 -4.03 22.65
CA GLY A 118 -3.75 -5.44 22.69
C GLY A 118 -4.11 -6.04 21.32
N ILE A 119 -3.66 -5.43 20.23
CA ILE A 119 -3.96 -5.86 18.85
C ILE A 119 -2.66 -6.25 18.16
N SER A 120 -2.59 -7.47 17.61
CA SER A 120 -1.44 -7.92 16.83
C SER A 120 -1.34 -7.16 15.51
N ALA A 121 -0.15 -7.08 14.92
CA ALA A 121 0.04 -6.42 13.62
C ALA A 121 1.03 -7.16 12.73
N PHE A 122 0.90 -6.98 11.42
CA PHE A 122 1.86 -7.44 10.44
C PHE A 122 2.17 -6.31 9.47
N ILE A 123 3.44 -5.96 9.30
CA ILE A 123 3.84 -4.97 8.28
C ILE A 123 4.19 -5.72 6.99
N LEU A 124 3.53 -5.36 5.89
CA LEU A 124 3.73 -5.98 4.58
C LEU A 124 4.89 -5.33 3.83
N TRP A 125 5.88 -6.14 3.46
CA TRP A 125 6.85 -5.80 2.44
C TRP A 125 6.39 -6.34 1.08
N TYR A 126 5.63 -5.53 0.32
CA TYR A 126 5.15 -5.87 -1.02
C TYR A 126 6.14 -5.45 -2.12
N ARG A 127 6.06 -6.04 -3.32
CA ARG A 127 6.92 -5.62 -4.44
C ARG A 127 6.58 -4.23 -4.94
N THR A 128 7.60 -3.44 -5.21
CA THR A 128 7.52 -2.06 -5.70
C THR A 128 8.19 -1.94 -7.06
N TYR A 129 8.22 -0.74 -7.64
CA TYR A 129 8.92 -0.47 -8.87
C TYR A 129 10.35 -1.06 -8.86
N PRO A 130 10.80 -1.69 -9.96
CA PRO A 130 10.18 -1.70 -11.28
C PRO A 130 9.24 -2.89 -11.56
N TYR A 131 8.62 -3.47 -10.54
CA TYR A 131 7.41 -4.29 -10.76
C TYR A 131 6.22 -3.36 -11.03
N HIS A 132 5.31 -3.82 -11.89
CA HIS A 132 4.09 -3.09 -12.26
C HIS A 132 2.85 -3.79 -11.72
N ALA A 133 1.74 -3.05 -11.70
CA ALA A 133 0.42 -3.59 -11.43
C ALA A 133 0.11 -4.76 -12.40
N PRO A 134 -0.57 -5.83 -11.93
CA PRO A 134 -1.21 -5.94 -10.61
C PRO A 134 -0.36 -6.61 -9.51
N LEU A 135 0.96 -6.80 -9.70
CA LEU A 135 1.76 -7.70 -8.84
C LEU A 135 1.77 -7.31 -7.36
N MET A 136 1.83 -6.02 -7.04
CA MET A 136 1.76 -5.53 -5.66
C MET A 136 0.40 -5.78 -5.01
N PHE A 137 -0.70 -5.61 -5.75
CA PHE A 137 -2.05 -5.91 -5.23
C PHE A 137 -2.20 -7.40 -4.92
N LEU A 138 -1.58 -8.24 -5.75
CA LEU A 138 -1.55 -9.69 -5.54
C LEU A 138 -0.69 -10.07 -4.32
N ASP A 139 0.41 -9.35 -4.05
CA ASP A 139 1.18 -9.53 -2.82
C ASP A 139 0.36 -9.17 -1.57
N CYS A 140 -0.41 -8.09 -1.62
CA CYS A 140 -1.31 -7.68 -0.53
C CYS A 140 -2.43 -8.71 -0.31
N GLN A 141 -3.08 -9.17 -1.38
CA GLN A 141 -4.04 -10.27 -1.30
C GLN A 141 -3.42 -11.52 -0.69
N ARG A 142 -2.20 -11.87 -1.12
CA ARG A 142 -1.47 -13.02 -0.61
C ARG A 142 -1.15 -12.89 0.87
N ALA A 143 -0.79 -11.69 1.34
CA ALA A 143 -0.53 -11.43 2.75
C ALA A 143 -1.78 -11.64 3.62
N ILE A 144 -2.95 -11.17 3.17
CA ILE A 144 -4.21 -11.40 3.88
C ILE A 144 -4.49 -12.90 4.00
N ARG A 145 -4.35 -13.63 2.89
CA ARG A 145 -4.52 -15.10 2.87
C ARG A 145 -3.52 -15.80 3.78
N TYR A 146 -2.27 -15.38 3.77
CA TYR A 146 -1.22 -15.96 4.60
C TYR A 146 -1.55 -15.82 6.08
N VAL A 147 -1.90 -14.62 6.54
CA VAL A 147 -2.29 -14.39 7.94
C VAL A 147 -3.53 -15.19 8.30
N ARG A 148 -4.54 -15.24 7.42
CA ARG A 148 -5.77 -16.01 7.64
C ARG A 148 -5.51 -17.52 7.72
N TYR A 149 -4.67 -18.05 6.85
CA TYR A 149 -4.31 -19.48 6.81
C TYR A 149 -3.54 -19.90 8.06
N HIS A 150 -2.63 -19.05 8.53
CA HIS A 150 -1.80 -19.26 9.73
C HIS A 150 -2.40 -18.67 11.01
N ALA A 151 -3.68 -18.28 11.02
CA ALA A 151 -4.26 -17.53 12.13
C ALA A 151 -4.13 -18.26 13.48
N SER A 152 -4.29 -19.60 13.47
CA SER A 152 -4.11 -20.44 14.66
C SER A 152 -2.69 -20.39 15.23
N ASP A 153 -1.68 -20.25 14.38
CA ASP A 153 -0.27 -20.21 14.80
C ASP A 153 0.06 -18.92 15.56
N TYR A 154 -0.72 -17.87 15.31
CA TYR A 154 -0.56 -16.54 15.91
C TYR A 154 -1.62 -16.23 17.00
N GLY A 155 -2.54 -17.15 17.28
CA GLY A 155 -3.66 -16.94 18.21
C GLY A 155 -4.75 -15.99 17.71
N ILE A 156 -4.78 -15.72 16.39
CA ILE A 156 -5.70 -14.77 15.75
C ILE A 156 -6.98 -15.50 15.33
N ASP A 157 -8.13 -14.83 15.47
CA ASP A 157 -9.37 -15.22 14.83
C ASP A 157 -9.29 -14.86 13.32
N PRO A 158 -9.41 -15.81 12.38
CA PRO A 158 -9.33 -15.55 10.94
C PRO A 158 -10.39 -14.54 10.45
N GLU A 159 -11.44 -14.30 11.22
CA GLU A 159 -12.48 -13.30 10.95
C GLU A 159 -12.21 -11.94 11.61
N LYS A 160 -11.03 -11.71 12.22
CA LYS A 160 -10.66 -10.44 12.87
C LYS A 160 -9.40 -9.80 12.28
N ILE A 161 -9.32 -9.81 10.95
CA ILE A 161 -8.22 -9.22 10.17
C ILE A 161 -8.68 -7.89 9.58
N VAL A 162 -7.97 -6.80 9.89
CA VAL A 162 -8.18 -5.46 9.32
C VAL A 162 -7.00 -5.09 8.41
N LEU A 163 -7.26 -4.38 7.32
CA LEU A 163 -6.22 -3.86 6.43
C LEU A 163 -6.11 -2.33 6.58
N ILE A 164 -4.90 -1.82 6.82
CA ILE A 164 -4.61 -0.38 6.81
C ILE A 164 -3.49 -0.08 5.82
N GLY A 165 -3.60 1.03 5.11
CA GLY A 165 -2.54 1.50 4.23
C GLY A 165 -2.25 3.00 4.35
N PHE A 166 -1.00 3.36 4.07
CA PHE A 166 -0.48 4.73 4.15
C PHE A 166 -0.08 5.24 2.77
N SER A 167 -0.52 6.42 2.34
CA SER A 167 -0.14 6.99 1.02
C SER A 167 -0.36 6.00 -0.13
N ALA A 168 0.69 5.59 -0.85
CA ALA A 168 0.65 4.52 -1.84
C ALA A 168 0.24 3.16 -1.28
N GLY A 169 0.63 2.80 -0.06
CA GLY A 169 0.09 1.63 0.64
C GLY A 169 -1.40 1.76 0.95
N GLY A 170 -1.89 3.00 1.09
CA GLY A 170 -3.31 3.33 1.17
C GLY A 170 -4.04 2.96 -0.12
N ASN A 171 -3.48 3.35 -1.27
CA ASN A 171 -3.94 2.88 -2.59
C ASN A 171 -3.89 1.34 -2.66
N LEU A 172 -2.77 0.72 -2.28
CA LEU A 172 -2.60 -0.73 -2.28
C LEU A 172 -3.73 -1.43 -1.52
N ALA A 173 -4.05 -0.96 -0.32
CA ALA A 173 -5.09 -1.52 0.53
C ALA A 173 -6.46 -1.43 -0.13
N VAL A 174 -6.85 -0.25 -0.61
CA VAL A 174 -8.17 -0.04 -1.22
C VAL A 174 -8.32 -0.72 -2.58
N GLU A 175 -7.27 -0.76 -3.40
CA GLU A 175 -7.27 -1.48 -4.69
C GLU A 175 -7.36 -2.99 -4.49
N THR A 176 -6.61 -3.53 -3.52
CA THR A 176 -6.67 -4.96 -3.18
C THR A 176 -8.09 -5.35 -2.75
N TYR A 177 -8.75 -4.50 -1.97
CA TYR A 177 -10.08 -4.76 -1.47
C TYR A 177 -11.18 -4.54 -2.52
N TYR A 178 -11.27 -3.37 -3.14
CA TYR A 178 -12.38 -2.98 -4.02
C TYR A 178 -12.21 -3.45 -5.45
N TRP A 179 -11.01 -3.32 -6.01
CA TRP A 179 -10.75 -3.73 -7.38
C TRP A 179 -10.41 -5.21 -7.46
N LEU A 180 -9.34 -5.66 -6.79
CA LEU A 180 -8.86 -7.03 -6.96
C LEU A 180 -9.87 -8.06 -6.43
N ARG A 181 -10.51 -7.83 -5.27
CA ARG A 181 -11.65 -8.62 -4.77
C ARG A 181 -11.45 -10.13 -4.77
N ASN A 182 -10.31 -10.59 -4.24
CA ASN A 182 -9.95 -12.01 -4.19
C ASN A 182 -9.78 -12.68 -5.58
N ARG A 183 -9.79 -11.92 -6.69
CA ARG A 183 -9.58 -12.45 -8.04
C ARG A 183 -8.15 -12.97 -8.17
N ASN A 184 -7.99 -14.05 -8.94
CA ASN A 184 -6.67 -14.47 -9.39
C ASN A 184 -6.45 -13.95 -10.81
N LEU A 185 -5.50 -13.04 -10.99
CA LEU A 185 -5.19 -12.41 -12.27
C LEU A 185 -3.92 -12.99 -12.93
N MET A 186 -3.45 -14.14 -12.45
CA MET A 186 -2.20 -14.75 -12.90
C MET A 186 -2.45 -16.15 -13.48
N PRO A 187 -2.59 -16.27 -14.81
CA PRO A 187 -2.94 -17.53 -15.46
C PRO A 187 -1.85 -18.60 -15.32
N ASP A 188 -0.58 -18.19 -15.24
CA ASP A 188 0.57 -19.11 -15.16
C ASP A 188 0.98 -19.44 -13.72
N TYR A 189 0.22 -18.96 -12.72
CA TYR A 189 0.46 -19.26 -11.32
C TYR A 189 -0.36 -20.48 -10.88
N SER A 190 0.31 -21.44 -10.24
CA SER A 190 -0.35 -22.60 -9.63
C SER A 190 -0.72 -22.28 -8.19
N LEU A 191 -2.02 -22.28 -7.89
CA LEU A 191 -2.55 -22.03 -6.55
C LEU A 191 -2.05 -23.08 -5.55
N ASP A 192 -1.74 -22.65 -4.33
CA ASP A 192 -1.38 -23.52 -3.19
C ASP A 192 -2.46 -23.54 -2.09
N GLU A 193 -2.16 -24.14 -0.92
CA GLU A 193 -3.11 -24.23 0.20
C GLU A 193 -3.50 -22.86 0.78
N VAL A 194 -2.59 -21.90 0.79
CA VAL A 194 -2.88 -20.53 1.25
C VAL A 194 -3.82 -19.83 0.27
N ASP A 195 -3.79 -20.17 -1.02
CA ASP A 195 -4.73 -19.63 -2.00
C ASP A 195 -6.16 -20.18 -1.88
N LYS A 196 -6.39 -21.20 -1.05
CA LYS A 196 -7.73 -21.77 -0.81
C LYS A 196 -8.53 -20.98 0.22
N VAL A 197 -7.89 -20.12 1.01
CA VAL A 197 -8.61 -19.20 1.92
C VAL A 197 -8.87 -17.87 1.22
N ASP A 198 -9.96 -17.21 1.58
CA ASP A 198 -10.29 -15.90 1.00
C ASP A 198 -9.40 -14.79 1.57
N ALA A 199 -9.25 -13.71 0.81
CA ALA A 199 -8.54 -12.51 1.24
C ALA A 199 -9.48 -11.48 1.87
N LYS A 200 -10.53 -11.91 2.59
CA LYS A 200 -11.45 -10.96 3.22
C LYS A 200 -10.85 -10.37 4.48
N VAL A 201 -11.25 -9.14 4.75
CA VAL A 201 -10.95 -8.37 5.96
C VAL A 201 -12.24 -7.82 6.53
N VAL A 202 -12.28 -7.53 7.83
CA VAL A 202 -13.47 -6.99 8.51
C VAL A 202 -13.48 -5.47 8.62
N GLY A 203 -12.39 -4.83 8.23
CA GLY A 203 -12.28 -3.39 8.15
C GLY A 203 -11.19 -2.99 7.17
N LEU A 204 -11.37 -1.83 6.56
CA LEU A 204 -10.43 -1.21 5.65
C LEU A 204 -10.07 0.18 6.15
N ALA A 205 -8.80 0.55 6.11
CA ALA A 205 -8.35 1.86 6.57
C ALA A 205 -7.33 2.47 5.61
N GLY A 206 -7.45 3.78 5.38
CA GLY A 206 -6.54 4.57 4.57
C GLY A 206 -6.09 5.81 5.31
N VAL A 207 -4.78 6.01 5.43
CA VAL A 207 -4.16 7.18 6.04
C VAL A 207 -3.42 7.94 4.94
N TYR A 208 -3.83 9.19 4.68
CA TYR A 208 -3.50 10.02 3.52
C TYR A 208 -3.42 9.20 2.20
N PRO A 209 -4.41 8.34 1.90
CA PRO A 209 -4.27 7.32 0.85
C PRO A 209 -4.34 7.94 -0.55
N ALA A 210 -3.52 7.46 -1.49
CA ALA A 210 -3.52 7.90 -2.89
C ALA A 210 -4.66 7.25 -3.72
N ILE A 211 -5.92 7.60 -3.45
CA ILE A 211 -7.09 6.91 -4.02
C ILE A 211 -7.33 7.21 -5.51
N SER A 212 -7.10 8.45 -5.96
CA SER A 212 -7.37 8.83 -7.35
C SER A 212 -6.07 8.82 -8.13
N LEU A 213 -6.04 8.11 -9.26
CA LEU A 213 -4.90 8.08 -10.18
C LEU A 213 -5.08 9.05 -11.36
N VAL A 214 -6.20 9.78 -11.42
CA VAL A 214 -6.51 10.68 -12.53
C VAL A 214 -5.42 11.75 -12.68
N ASN A 215 -4.76 11.77 -13.85
CA ASN A 215 -3.65 12.65 -14.18
C ASN A 215 -2.43 12.53 -13.25
N ASP A 216 -2.29 11.43 -12.51
CA ASP A 216 -1.16 11.22 -11.59
C ASP A 216 0.03 10.58 -12.32
N LYS A 217 1.22 11.17 -12.13
CA LYS A 217 2.51 10.65 -12.62
C LYS A 217 2.87 9.29 -12.01
N ILE A 218 2.25 8.92 -10.90
CA ILE A 218 2.41 7.59 -10.28
C ILE A 218 2.02 6.44 -11.23
N ILE A 219 1.19 6.70 -12.25
CA ILE A 219 0.88 5.72 -13.31
C ILE A 219 2.16 5.28 -14.05
N ALA A 220 3.16 6.16 -14.20
CA ALA A 220 4.44 5.77 -14.79
C ALA A 220 5.18 4.72 -13.94
N ILE A 221 4.96 4.70 -12.63
CA ILE A 221 5.52 3.73 -11.68
C ILE A 221 4.69 2.45 -11.66
N LEU A 222 3.36 2.58 -11.66
CA LEU A 222 2.45 1.43 -11.58
C LEU A 222 2.32 0.66 -12.90
N ALA A 223 2.46 1.33 -14.04
CA ALA A 223 2.18 0.77 -15.37
C ALA A 223 3.30 0.98 -16.40
N GLY A 224 4.40 1.64 -16.00
CA GLY A 224 5.52 1.98 -16.85
C GLY A 224 5.36 3.28 -17.64
N ARG A 225 6.49 3.86 -18.05
CA ARG A 225 6.58 5.09 -18.84
C ARG A 225 5.77 5.03 -20.14
N ASP A 226 5.85 3.92 -20.87
CA ASP A 226 5.11 3.72 -22.13
C ASP A 226 3.59 3.83 -21.97
N THR A 227 3.07 3.48 -20.79
CA THR A 227 1.65 3.63 -20.46
C THR A 227 1.34 5.09 -20.15
N TYR A 228 2.18 5.77 -19.37
CA TYR A 228 1.97 7.17 -19.01
C TYR A 228 2.05 8.13 -20.20
N ASP A 229 3.05 7.95 -21.06
CA ASP A 229 3.34 8.82 -22.20
C ASP A 229 2.29 8.66 -23.32
N ASN A 230 1.51 7.58 -23.31
CA ASN A 230 0.41 7.35 -24.24
C ASN A 230 -0.94 7.73 -23.58
N PRO A 231 -1.64 8.80 -24.03
CA PRO A 231 -2.88 9.25 -23.40
C PRO A 231 -3.99 8.19 -23.34
N GLU A 232 -4.15 7.37 -24.39
CA GLU A 232 -5.19 6.33 -24.43
C GLU A 232 -4.90 5.20 -23.43
N LYS A 233 -3.64 4.75 -23.36
CA LYS A 233 -3.24 3.72 -22.38
C LYS A 233 -3.37 4.24 -20.95
N ARG A 234 -2.97 5.49 -20.70
CA ARG A 234 -3.11 6.15 -19.39
C ARG A 234 -4.56 6.29 -18.97
N GLU A 235 -5.45 6.68 -19.89
CA GLU A 235 -6.88 6.77 -19.63
C GLU A 235 -7.48 5.39 -19.33
N HIS A 236 -7.09 4.36 -20.10
CA HIS A 236 -7.52 2.99 -19.86
C HIS A 236 -7.10 2.50 -18.47
N PHE A 237 -5.84 2.69 -18.09
CA PHE A 237 -5.32 2.32 -16.77
C PHE A 237 -6.07 3.05 -15.65
N THR A 238 -6.28 4.35 -15.80
CA THR A 238 -7.04 5.16 -14.82
C THR A 238 -8.45 4.62 -14.62
N LYS A 239 -9.14 4.22 -15.70
CA LYS A 239 -10.50 3.65 -15.61
C LYS A 239 -10.51 2.26 -15.00
N GLU A 240 -9.50 1.44 -15.29
CA GLU A 240 -9.40 0.09 -14.75
C GLU A 240 -9.25 0.10 -13.23
N TYR A 241 -8.42 1.01 -12.71
CA TYR A 241 -8.11 1.19 -11.28
C TYR A 241 -8.92 2.35 -10.65
N ASP A 242 -10.10 2.68 -11.19
CA ASP A 242 -10.97 3.69 -10.59
C ASP A 242 -11.75 3.11 -9.41
N ILE A 243 -11.21 3.26 -8.19
CA ILE A 243 -11.79 2.77 -6.95
C ILE A 243 -13.23 3.26 -6.73
N PHE A 244 -13.57 4.49 -7.13
CA PHE A 244 -14.90 5.05 -6.90
C PHE A 244 -16.00 4.21 -7.56
N SER A 245 -15.73 3.70 -8.76
CA SER A 245 -16.66 2.83 -9.50
C SER A 245 -16.77 1.42 -8.91
N GLN A 246 -15.80 0.98 -8.09
CA GLN A 246 -15.69 -0.38 -7.57
C GLN A 246 -16.38 -0.57 -6.21
N VAL A 247 -16.76 0.51 -5.52
CA VAL A 247 -17.42 0.45 -4.21
C VAL A 247 -18.83 -0.14 -4.33
N GLN A 248 -19.11 -1.17 -3.54
CA GLN A 248 -20.37 -1.92 -3.59
C GLN A 248 -21.07 -1.94 -2.23
N LYS A 249 -22.41 -2.07 -2.24
CA LYS A 249 -23.18 -2.27 -1.03
C LYS A 249 -22.76 -3.59 -0.37
N GLY A 250 -22.54 -3.57 0.94
CA GLY A 250 -22.06 -4.72 1.72
C GLY A 250 -20.55 -4.79 1.89
N ASP A 251 -19.81 -3.80 1.37
CA ASP A 251 -18.39 -3.64 1.67
C ASP A 251 -18.16 -3.25 3.14
N VAL A 252 -16.95 -3.53 3.63
CA VAL A 252 -16.58 -3.45 5.05
C VAL A 252 -16.49 -2.01 5.55
N PRO A 253 -16.62 -1.79 6.87
CA PRO A 253 -16.38 -0.48 7.47
C PRO A 253 -15.05 0.15 7.02
N LEU A 254 -15.08 1.45 6.76
CA LEU A 254 -13.97 2.21 6.22
C LEU A 254 -13.51 3.30 7.22
N PHE A 255 -12.21 3.34 7.52
CA PHE A 255 -11.58 4.44 8.26
C PHE A 255 -10.70 5.26 7.32
N LEU A 256 -10.89 6.58 7.28
CA LEU A 256 -10.10 7.49 6.45
C LEU A 256 -9.54 8.62 7.29
N CYS A 257 -8.28 8.98 7.05
CA CYS A 257 -7.63 10.05 7.79
C CYS A 257 -6.63 10.81 6.91
N ALA A 258 -6.67 12.14 6.84
CA ALA A 258 -5.70 12.95 6.11
C ALA A 258 -5.60 14.39 6.67
N ALA A 259 -4.67 15.19 6.14
CA ALA A 259 -4.57 16.62 6.42
C ALA A 259 -5.09 17.42 5.21
N MET A 260 -5.81 18.51 5.48
CA MET A 260 -6.42 19.37 4.46
C MET A 260 -5.41 20.16 3.63
N ASP A 261 -4.20 20.37 4.16
CA ASP A 261 -3.08 21.04 3.50
C ASP A 261 -2.11 20.06 2.81
N ASP A 262 -2.51 18.80 2.62
CA ASP A 262 -1.74 17.83 1.83
C ASP A 262 -1.69 18.27 0.35
N THR A 263 -0.48 18.56 -0.12
CA THR A 263 -0.19 19.02 -1.50
C THR A 263 0.34 17.90 -2.39
N ILE A 264 0.60 16.71 -1.83
CA ILE A 264 1.07 15.55 -2.59
C ILE A 264 -0.12 14.71 -3.05
N VAL A 265 -1.08 14.50 -2.15
CA VAL A 265 -2.31 13.76 -2.40
C VAL A 265 -3.49 14.62 -1.93
N ASP A 266 -4.26 15.16 -2.87
CA ASP A 266 -5.37 16.05 -2.55
C ASP A 266 -6.46 15.32 -1.74
N PRO A 267 -6.69 15.69 -0.46
CA PRO A 267 -7.58 14.97 0.44
C PRO A 267 -9.07 15.09 0.05
N VAL A 268 -9.44 15.96 -0.90
CA VAL A 268 -10.82 16.12 -1.40
C VAL A 268 -11.38 14.80 -1.92
N HIS A 269 -10.55 13.94 -2.51
CA HIS A 269 -10.97 12.63 -2.98
C HIS A 269 -11.51 11.70 -1.87
N LEU A 270 -11.17 11.94 -0.59
CA LEU A 270 -11.72 11.20 0.56
C LEU A 270 -13.16 11.59 0.86
N LEU A 271 -13.53 12.85 0.59
CA LEU A 271 -14.91 13.30 0.69
C LEU A 271 -15.79 12.60 -0.34
N THR A 272 -15.29 12.47 -1.58
CA THR A 272 -15.97 11.73 -2.66
C THR A 272 -16.16 10.26 -2.28
N LEU A 273 -15.10 9.58 -1.82
CA LEU A 273 -15.21 8.19 -1.38
C LEU A 273 -16.20 8.04 -0.21
N THR A 274 -16.16 8.96 0.76
CA THR A 274 -17.09 8.95 1.90
C THR A 274 -18.55 9.11 1.45
N SER A 275 -18.82 9.99 0.48
CA SER A 275 -20.16 10.15 -0.09
C SER A 275 -20.65 8.87 -0.75
N ILE A 276 -19.82 8.27 -1.62
CA ILE A 276 -20.14 7.01 -2.30
C ILE A 276 -20.39 5.89 -1.29
N ALA A 277 -19.50 5.74 -0.31
CA ALA A 277 -19.62 4.70 0.71
C ALA A 277 -20.90 4.87 1.54
N LYS A 278 -21.26 6.11 1.90
CA LYS A 278 -22.54 6.41 2.57
C LYS A 278 -23.75 6.05 1.71
N GLU A 279 -23.74 6.36 0.41
CA GLU A 279 -24.81 5.96 -0.53
C GLU A 279 -24.94 4.45 -0.65
N LYS A 280 -23.83 3.71 -0.49
CA LYS A 280 -23.80 2.24 -0.46
C LYS A 280 -24.07 1.63 0.92
N GLU A 281 -24.43 2.45 1.92
CA GLU A 281 -24.70 2.03 3.29
C GLU A 281 -23.49 1.38 4.00
N ILE A 282 -22.26 1.75 3.59
CA ILE A 282 -21.03 1.32 4.24
C ILE A 282 -20.74 2.27 5.41
N PRO A 283 -20.47 1.75 6.63
CA PRO A 283 -20.04 2.58 7.75
C PRO A 283 -18.69 3.24 7.45
N VAL A 284 -18.63 4.57 7.46
CA VAL A 284 -17.38 5.32 7.24
C VAL A 284 -17.10 6.26 8.40
N GLU A 285 -15.85 6.26 8.85
CA GLU A 285 -15.30 7.24 9.77
C GLU A 285 -14.20 8.04 9.05
N LEU A 286 -14.38 9.36 8.93
CA LEU A 286 -13.46 10.26 8.23
C LEU A 286 -12.92 11.32 9.20
N HIS A 287 -11.60 11.44 9.29
CA HIS A 287 -10.90 12.47 10.06
C HIS A 287 -10.04 13.34 9.13
N LEU A 288 -10.34 14.64 9.07
CA LEU A 288 -9.58 15.61 8.29
C LEU A 288 -8.99 16.67 9.22
N PHE A 289 -7.67 16.68 9.36
CA PHE A 289 -6.95 17.68 10.15
C PHE A 289 -6.72 18.94 9.32
N PRO A 290 -6.77 20.15 9.90
CA PRO A 290 -6.62 21.38 9.12
C PRO A 290 -5.20 21.56 8.55
N GLN A 291 -4.19 21.08 9.26
CA GLN A 291 -2.77 21.17 8.90
C GLN A 291 -2.08 19.85 9.20
N GLY A 292 -0.96 19.56 8.56
CA GLY A 292 -0.13 18.37 8.81
C GLY A 292 0.67 17.91 7.59
N GLY A 293 0.26 18.32 6.38
CA GLY A 293 0.86 17.89 5.12
C GLY A 293 0.77 16.39 4.88
N HIS A 294 1.42 15.93 3.80
CA HIS A 294 1.52 14.51 3.50
C HIS A 294 2.39 13.80 4.55
N GLY A 295 1.92 12.67 5.09
CA GLY A 295 2.65 11.90 6.11
C GLY A 295 2.52 12.40 7.55
N PHE A 296 1.88 13.55 7.78
CA PHE A 296 1.75 14.21 9.09
C PHE A 296 3.10 14.57 9.75
N ASN A 297 3.57 15.79 9.49
CA ASN A 297 4.81 16.32 10.10
C ASN A 297 4.62 16.87 11.54
N ASP A 298 3.56 16.45 12.24
CA ASP A 298 3.18 16.94 13.56
C ASP A 298 2.93 15.76 14.53
N GLU A 299 3.69 15.71 15.63
CA GLU A 299 3.60 14.63 16.63
C GLU A 299 2.21 14.53 17.28
N THR A 300 1.50 15.65 17.43
CA THR A 300 0.16 15.68 18.03
C THR A 300 -0.82 14.98 17.11
N ILE A 301 -0.78 15.26 15.81
CA ILE A 301 -1.62 14.59 14.80
C ILE A 301 -1.26 13.12 14.73
N LEU A 302 0.03 12.79 14.68
CA LEU A 302 0.53 11.42 14.67
C LEU A 302 0.02 10.59 15.85
N LYS A 303 -0.19 11.23 17.02
CA LYS A 303 -0.80 10.58 18.18
C LYS A 303 -2.33 10.48 18.05
N GLN A 304 -2.99 11.58 17.69
CA GLN A 304 -4.45 11.67 17.64
C GLN A 304 -5.06 10.67 16.66
N TRP A 305 -4.54 10.57 15.42
CA TRP A 305 -5.13 9.65 14.45
C TRP A 305 -4.97 8.19 14.89
N LYS A 306 -3.85 7.82 15.54
CA LYS A 306 -3.63 6.47 16.06
C LYS A 306 -4.64 6.13 17.16
N GLU A 307 -4.90 7.07 18.07
CA GLU A 307 -5.92 6.90 19.11
C GLU A 307 -7.32 6.72 18.51
N LEU A 308 -7.68 7.53 17.52
CA LEU A 308 -8.95 7.43 16.79
C LEU A 308 -9.10 6.09 16.08
N PHE A 309 -8.04 5.65 15.38
CA PHE A 309 -8.00 4.37 14.69
C PHE A 309 -8.16 3.18 15.66
N ILE A 310 -7.44 3.19 16.80
CA ILE A 310 -7.57 2.16 17.83
C ILE A 310 -8.98 2.11 18.41
N LEU A 311 -9.61 3.27 18.63
CA LEU A 311 -11.00 3.32 19.10
C LEU A 311 -11.97 2.77 18.05
N TRP A 312 -11.74 3.04 16.77
CA TRP A 312 -12.52 2.47 15.67
C TRP A 312 -12.36 0.94 15.58
N LEU A 313 -11.13 0.44 15.67
CA LEU A 313 -10.85 -1.01 15.73
C LEU A 313 -11.63 -1.69 16.85
N LYS A 314 -11.59 -1.13 18.06
CA LYS A 314 -12.35 -1.64 19.21
C LYS A 314 -13.86 -1.67 18.97
N ARG A 315 -14.42 -0.83 18.10
CA ARG A 315 -15.86 -0.89 17.78
C ARG A 315 -16.21 -2.01 16.80
N ILE A 316 -15.32 -2.33 15.86
CA ILE A 316 -15.61 -3.29 14.79
C ILE A 316 -15.11 -4.71 15.08
N LEU A 317 -14.18 -4.87 16.03
CA LEU A 317 -13.61 -6.17 16.43
C LEU A 317 -14.27 -6.78 17.69
N ASN A 318 -15.12 -6.01 18.36
CA ASN A 318 -15.91 -6.43 19.51
C ASN A 318 -17.23 -7.08 19.10
#